data_AF-A0A7S0SLY1-F1
#
_entry.id   AF-A0A7S0SLY1-F1
#
_cell.length_a   1.000
_cell.length_b   1.000
_cell.length_c   1.000
_cell.angle_alpha   90.00
_cell.angle_beta   90.00
_cell.angle_gamma   90.00
#
_symmetry.space_group_name_H-M   'P 1'
#
loop_
_entity.id
_entity.type
_entity.pdbx_description
1 polymer ?
#
loop_
_entity_poly.entity_id
_entity_poly.type
_entity_poly.pdbx_seq_one_letter_code
_entity_poly.pdbx_strand_id
1 'polypeptide(L)'
;AAVSMKAAAAAAAAPRALVDLADFDRSSLTVYLKDVLTLVLENRPADPVAFIADYLWRVLGGACQVSRAYQYVTLSPRHRQAFMDNAVVAFSVLDDAGPRGVTGGDHVKLLRTLCADFPADVSAALLRVLGKRPDETVDFFEFLGGVNACLAFEEVLSEVERVFHEPRAGGVGAGAEAGASAGAS
;
A
#
# COMPACT_ATOMS: atom_id res chain seq x y z
N ALA A 1 -6.24 -28.19 -41.04
CA ALA A 1 -5.20 -27.23 -40.59
C ALA A 1 -5.20 -26.05 -41.57
N ALA A 2 -5.52 -24.84 -41.09
CA ALA A 2 -5.35 -23.50 -41.73
C ALA A 2 -6.48 -22.49 -41.41
N VAL A 3 -7.07 -22.51 -40.21
CA VAL A 3 -7.94 -21.42 -39.74
C VAL A 3 -7.62 -21.12 -38.28
N SER A 4 -6.39 -20.67 -38.00
CA SER A 4 -6.06 -20.04 -36.71
C SER A 4 -4.72 -19.31 -36.82
N MET A 5 -4.70 -18.19 -37.54
CA MET A 5 -3.57 -17.25 -37.48
C MET A 5 -3.91 -15.82 -37.92
N LYS A 6 -5.18 -15.53 -38.27
CA LYS A 6 -5.59 -14.22 -38.79
C LYS A 6 -6.18 -13.27 -37.73
N ALA A 7 -6.38 -13.73 -36.49
CA ALA A 7 -6.91 -12.91 -35.40
C ALA A 7 -5.82 -12.22 -34.54
N ALA A 8 -4.55 -12.67 -34.62
CA ALA A 8 -3.47 -12.13 -33.81
C ALA A 8 -2.77 -10.88 -34.40
N ALA A 9 -3.04 -10.55 -35.66
CA ALA A 9 -2.38 -9.43 -36.35
C ALA A 9 -3.25 -8.14 -36.42
N ALA A 10 -4.51 -8.18 -35.98
CA ALA A 10 -5.44 -7.05 -36.08
C ALA A 10 -5.45 -6.13 -34.85
N ALA A 11 -4.64 -6.42 -33.82
CA ALA A 11 -4.45 -5.54 -32.66
C ALA A 11 -3.26 -4.56 -32.84
N ALA A 12 -2.62 -4.56 -34.02
CA ALA A 12 -1.59 -3.60 -34.37
C ALA A 12 -2.22 -2.46 -35.17
N ALA A 13 -2.14 -1.24 -34.62
CA ALA A 13 -2.61 0.02 -35.19
C ALA A 13 -4.10 0.36 -34.97
N ALA A 14 -4.51 0.42 -33.70
CA ALA A 14 -5.30 1.59 -33.31
C ALA A 14 -4.47 2.83 -33.69
N PRO A 15 -5.06 3.88 -34.30
CA PRO A 15 -4.32 5.11 -34.52
C PRO A 15 -3.75 5.52 -33.17
N ARG A 16 -2.42 5.60 -33.05
CA ARG A 16 -1.80 6.27 -31.91
C ARG A 16 -2.35 7.67 -31.97
N ALA A 17 -3.39 7.94 -31.17
CA ALA A 17 -3.96 9.26 -31.03
C ALA A 17 -2.77 10.15 -30.73
N LEU A 18 -2.41 10.98 -31.70
CA LEU A 18 -1.31 11.90 -31.56
C LEU A 18 -1.81 12.84 -30.46
N VAL A 19 -1.26 12.67 -29.25
CA VAL A 19 -1.68 13.43 -28.10
C VAL A 19 -1.41 14.89 -28.45
N ASP A 20 -2.47 15.65 -28.72
CA ASP A 20 -2.34 17.08 -28.94
C ASP A 20 -1.91 17.70 -27.61
N LEU A 21 -0.69 18.23 -27.57
CA LEU A 21 -0.11 18.88 -26.40
C LEU A 21 -1.02 20.01 -25.89
N ALA A 22 -1.75 20.70 -26.78
CA ALA A 22 -2.65 21.77 -26.40
C ALA A 22 -3.92 21.26 -25.71
N ASP A 23 -4.40 20.07 -26.06
CA ASP A 23 -5.52 19.40 -25.35
C ASP A 23 -5.02 18.75 -24.06
N PHE A 24 -3.80 18.24 -24.05
CA PHE A 24 -3.14 17.69 -22.86
C PHE A 24 -2.95 18.75 -21.77
N ASP A 25 -2.45 19.94 -22.11
CA ASP A 25 -2.30 21.04 -21.15
C ASP A 25 -3.64 21.58 -20.66
N ARG A 26 -4.68 21.59 -21.52
CA ARG A 26 -6.05 21.96 -21.12
C ARG A 26 -6.71 20.94 -20.20
N SER A 27 -6.32 19.67 -20.27
CA SER A 27 -6.92 18.57 -19.50
C SER A 27 -6.45 18.47 -18.05
N SER A 28 -5.56 19.35 -17.58
CA SER A 28 -4.93 19.29 -16.23
C SER A 28 -4.15 17.99 -15.95
N LEU A 29 -3.97 17.12 -16.95
CA LEU A 29 -3.23 15.86 -16.82
C LEU A 29 -1.75 16.08 -16.45
N THR A 30 -1.19 17.23 -16.83
CA THR A 30 0.17 17.63 -16.47
C THR A 30 0.42 17.64 -14.96
N VAL A 31 -0.60 17.96 -14.14
CA VAL A 31 -0.46 17.95 -12.66
C VAL A 31 -0.31 16.52 -12.15
N TYR A 32 -1.15 15.61 -12.62
CA TYR A 32 -1.11 14.19 -12.26
C TYR A 32 0.13 13.48 -12.81
N LEU A 33 0.59 13.87 -14.00
CA LEU A 33 1.81 13.33 -14.59
C LEU A 33 3.05 13.78 -13.81
N LYS A 34 3.10 15.05 -13.39
CA LYS A 34 4.17 15.54 -12.51
C LYS A 34 4.16 14.81 -11.17
N ASP A 35 2.98 14.66 -10.56
CA ASP A 35 2.84 13.97 -9.28
C ASP A 35 3.31 12.51 -9.37
N VAL A 36 2.78 11.74 -10.33
CA VAL A 36 3.16 10.32 -10.47
C VAL A 36 4.66 10.15 -10.80
N LEU A 37 5.24 11.04 -11.59
CA LEU A 37 6.68 11.00 -11.88
C LEU A 37 7.51 11.30 -10.65
N THR A 38 7.14 12.31 -9.85
CA THR A 38 7.77 12.60 -8.56
C THR A 38 7.70 11.38 -7.65
N LEU A 39 6.51 10.77 -7.52
CA LEU A 39 6.32 9.57 -6.70
C LEU A 39 7.18 8.39 -7.16
N VAL A 40 7.30 8.15 -8.46
CA VAL A 40 8.17 7.10 -9.02
C VAL A 40 9.64 7.38 -8.71
N LEU A 41 10.08 8.63 -8.84
CA LEU A 41 11.47 9.01 -8.63
C LEU A 41 11.88 8.94 -7.15
N GLU A 42 10.98 9.32 -6.24
CA GLU A 42 11.21 9.33 -4.79
C GLU A 42 11.11 7.93 -4.19
N ASN A 43 10.09 7.15 -4.56
CA ASN A 43 9.83 5.85 -3.93
C ASN A 43 10.54 4.69 -4.65
N ARG A 44 10.91 4.86 -5.92
CA ARG A 44 11.56 3.85 -6.79
C ARG A 44 10.87 2.47 -6.71
N PRO A 45 9.61 2.36 -7.16
CA PRO A 45 8.88 1.11 -7.15
C PRO A 45 9.57 0.05 -8.03
N ALA A 46 9.39 -1.23 -7.69
CA ALA A 46 9.98 -2.35 -8.43
C ALA A 46 9.47 -2.42 -9.89
N ASP A 47 8.20 -2.08 -10.12
CA ASP A 47 7.61 -1.93 -11.45
C ASP A 47 7.01 -0.52 -11.60
N PRO A 48 7.72 0.41 -12.27
CA PRO A 48 7.25 1.79 -12.44
C PRO A 48 6.08 1.89 -13.43
N VAL A 49 5.93 0.96 -14.37
CA VAL A 49 4.85 1.04 -15.38
C VAL A 49 3.53 0.62 -14.77
N ALA A 50 3.53 -0.49 -14.02
CA ALA A 50 2.36 -0.92 -13.26
C ALA A 50 1.94 0.15 -12.25
N PHE A 51 2.91 0.76 -11.56
CA PHE A 51 2.66 1.85 -10.61
C PHE A 51 1.95 3.06 -11.26
N ILE A 52 2.44 3.52 -12.42
CA ILE A 52 1.85 4.67 -13.12
C ILE A 52 0.42 4.33 -13.59
N ALA A 53 0.21 3.12 -14.12
CA ALA A 53 -1.10 2.68 -14.57
C ALA A 53 -2.11 2.67 -13.41
N ASP A 54 -1.74 2.08 -12.27
CA ASP A 54 -2.58 2.01 -11.08
C ASP A 54 -2.90 3.40 -10.52
N TYR A 55 -1.89 4.28 -10.44
CA TYR A 55 -2.09 5.66 -10.00
C TYR A 55 -3.10 6.40 -10.90
N LEU A 56 -2.91 6.35 -12.21
CA LEU A 56 -3.80 7.02 -13.17
C LEU A 56 -5.21 6.42 -13.13
N TRP A 57 -5.34 5.10 -13.01
CA TRP A 57 -6.66 4.44 -12.92
C TRP A 57 -7.43 4.88 -11.67
N ARG A 58 -6.74 5.08 -10.55
CA ARG A 58 -7.33 5.52 -9.29
C ARG A 58 -7.69 7.01 -9.29
N VAL A 59 -6.86 7.85 -9.90
CA VAL A 59 -7.16 9.27 -10.11
C VAL A 59 -8.37 9.45 -11.02
N LEU A 60 -8.41 8.72 -12.15
CA LEU A 60 -9.53 8.75 -13.10
C LEU A 60 -10.79 8.09 -12.54
N GLY A 61 -10.63 7.08 -11.67
CA GLY A 61 -11.71 6.37 -11.00
C GLY A 61 -12.38 7.13 -9.85
N GLY A 62 -11.93 8.37 -9.57
CA GLY A 62 -12.51 9.19 -8.50
C GLY A 62 -12.26 8.62 -7.11
N ALA A 63 -11.04 8.12 -6.86
CA ALA A 63 -10.67 7.58 -5.54
C ALA A 63 -11.01 8.59 -4.43
N CYS A 64 -11.68 8.10 -3.37
CA CYS A 64 -11.98 8.94 -2.21
C CYS A 64 -10.68 9.42 -1.55
N GLN A 65 -10.72 10.57 -0.89
CA GLN A 65 -9.52 11.23 -0.34
C GLN A 65 -8.79 10.32 0.66
N VAL A 66 -9.54 9.52 1.42
CA VAL A 66 -8.99 8.48 2.31
C VAL A 66 -8.21 7.41 1.55
N SER A 67 -8.71 6.93 0.42
CA SER A 67 -7.97 5.96 -0.40
C SER A 67 -6.71 6.57 -1.04
N ARG A 68 -6.71 7.86 -1.35
CA ARG A 68 -5.51 8.58 -1.81
C ARG A 68 -4.50 8.74 -0.69
N ALA A 69 -4.92 9.19 0.49
CA ALA A 69 -4.07 9.31 1.66
C ALA A 69 -3.45 7.95 2.06
N TYR A 70 -4.25 6.88 2.03
CA TYR A 70 -3.77 5.51 2.24
C TYR A 70 -2.65 5.12 1.27
N GLN A 71 -2.77 5.50 -0.01
CA GLN A 71 -1.72 5.21 -0.99
C GLN A 71 -0.42 5.89 -0.59
N TYR A 72 -0.41 7.21 -0.40
CA TYR A 72 0.80 7.94 -0.06
C TYR A 72 1.52 7.34 1.17
N VAL A 73 0.79 7.02 2.25
CA VAL A 73 1.41 6.46 3.46
C VAL A 73 1.92 5.02 3.28
N THR A 74 1.45 4.28 2.27
CA THR A 74 1.89 2.91 1.96
C THR A 74 2.92 2.84 0.82
N LEU A 75 3.23 3.96 0.16
CA LEU A 75 4.22 4.01 -0.94
C LEU A 75 5.64 3.68 -0.50
N SER A 76 6.00 4.07 0.72
CA SER A 76 7.32 3.87 1.29
C SER A 76 7.22 3.24 2.67
N PRO A 77 8.12 2.31 3.02
CA PRO A 77 8.25 1.84 4.39
C PRO A 77 8.48 3.00 5.35
N ARG A 78 7.91 2.91 6.55
CA ARG A 78 7.92 3.99 7.54
C ARG A 78 9.32 4.44 7.99
N HIS A 79 10.33 3.59 7.81
CA HIS A 79 11.73 3.87 8.14
C HIS A 79 12.48 4.63 7.03
N ARG A 80 11.89 4.88 5.85
CA ARG A 80 12.51 5.65 4.77
C ARG A 80 12.24 7.14 4.94
N GLN A 81 13.17 7.97 4.49
CA GLN A 81 13.02 9.44 4.54
C GLN A 81 11.81 9.94 3.73
N ALA A 82 11.54 9.32 2.56
CA ALA A 82 10.39 9.65 1.73
C ALA A 82 9.03 9.43 2.41
N PHE A 83 8.96 8.63 3.49
CA PHE A 83 7.72 8.41 4.22
C PHE A 83 7.16 9.70 4.84
N MET A 84 8.03 10.57 5.37
CA MET A 84 7.57 11.82 5.98
C MET A 84 6.98 12.77 4.93
N ASP A 85 7.62 12.88 3.77
CA ASP A 85 7.13 13.71 2.66
C ASP A 85 5.78 13.17 2.15
N ASN A 86 5.69 11.85 1.99
CA ASN A 86 4.44 11.18 1.64
C ASN A 86 3.34 11.40 2.70
N ALA A 87 3.68 11.38 3.99
CA ALA A 87 2.72 11.59 5.08
C ALA A 87 2.19 13.03 5.10
N VAL A 88 3.03 14.02 4.79
CA VAL A 88 2.61 15.42 4.64
C VAL A 88 1.62 15.54 3.48
N VAL A 89 1.92 14.95 2.32
CA VAL A 89 1.01 14.95 1.17
C VAL A 89 -0.31 14.24 1.50
N ALA A 90 -0.25 13.09 2.19
CA ALA A 90 -1.43 12.35 2.64
C ALA A 90 -2.33 13.20 3.53
N PHE A 91 -1.74 13.95 4.47
CA PHE A 91 -2.47 14.84 5.35
C PHE A 91 -3.11 15.99 4.57
N SER A 92 -2.37 16.67 3.69
CA SER A 92 -2.91 17.74 2.85
C SER A 92 -4.07 17.29 1.97
N VAL A 93 -4.02 16.07 1.42
CA VAL A 93 -5.12 15.50 0.63
C VAL A 93 -6.41 15.32 1.45
N LEU A 94 -6.28 15.02 2.75
CA LEU A 94 -7.43 14.96 3.66
C LEU A 94 -7.86 16.35 4.12
N ASP A 95 -6.94 17.28 4.28
CA ASP A 95 -7.21 18.66 4.70
C ASP A 95 -7.97 19.43 3.61
N ASP A 96 -7.56 19.25 2.35
CA ASP A 96 -8.21 19.82 1.16
C ASP A 96 -9.62 19.26 0.91
N ALA A 97 -9.99 18.16 1.58
CA ALA A 97 -11.28 17.49 1.39
C ALA A 97 -12.46 18.27 2.00
N GLY A 98 -12.21 19.17 2.96
CA GLY A 98 -13.31 19.84 3.66
C GLY A 98 -12.92 21.13 4.39
N PRO A 99 -13.90 22.00 4.69
CA PRO A 99 -13.66 23.32 5.27
C PRO A 99 -13.22 23.28 6.74
N ARG A 100 -13.23 22.10 7.38
CA ARG A 100 -12.85 21.90 8.79
C ARG A 100 -11.50 21.21 8.95
N GLY A 101 -10.77 21.04 7.83
CA GLY A 101 -9.55 20.25 7.78
C GLY A 101 -9.78 18.76 8.04
N VAL A 102 -8.72 18.06 8.44
CA VAL A 102 -8.75 16.61 8.69
C VAL A 102 -9.66 16.29 9.89
N THR A 103 -10.77 15.59 9.60
CA THR A 103 -11.71 15.16 10.65
C THR A 103 -11.29 13.84 11.27
N GLY A 104 -11.66 13.62 12.53
CA GLY A 104 -11.48 12.34 13.22
C GLY A 104 -12.21 11.20 12.50
N GLY A 105 -13.30 11.51 11.80
CA GLY A 105 -14.01 10.56 10.95
C GLY A 105 -13.15 10.04 9.80
N ASP A 106 -12.43 10.93 9.11
CA ASP A 106 -11.57 10.56 8.00
C ASP A 106 -10.26 9.91 8.48
N HIS A 107 -9.72 10.38 9.60
CA HIS A 107 -8.59 9.73 10.25
C HIS A 107 -8.92 8.29 10.65
N VAL A 108 -10.07 8.05 11.31
CA VAL A 108 -10.51 6.70 11.71
C VAL A 108 -10.77 5.81 10.49
N LYS A 109 -11.33 6.34 9.39
CA LYS A 109 -11.49 5.56 8.14
C LYS A 109 -10.13 5.15 7.56
N LEU A 110 -9.14 6.04 7.58
CA LEU A 110 -7.78 5.72 7.14
C LEU A 110 -7.17 4.62 8.01
N LEU A 111 -7.21 4.77 9.35
CA LEU A 111 -6.68 3.77 10.27
C LEU A 111 -7.36 2.40 10.09
N ARG A 112 -8.68 2.37 9.85
CA ARG A 112 -9.42 1.14 9.52
C ARG A 112 -8.91 0.48 8.24
N THR A 113 -8.56 1.28 7.24
CA THR A 113 -8.04 0.79 5.97
C THR A 113 -6.63 0.23 6.13
N LEU A 114 -5.79 0.85 6.97
CA LEU A 114 -4.46 0.34 7.33
C LEU A 114 -4.54 -0.96 8.13
N CYS A 115 -5.52 -1.08 9.04
CA CYS A 115 -5.72 -2.28 9.86
C CYS A 115 -6.56 -3.37 9.18
N ALA A 116 -6.77 -3.32 7.85
CA ALA A 116 -7.69 -4.23 7.17
C ALA A 116 -7.30 -5.72 7.32
N ASP A 117 -6.00 -6.00 7.37
CA ASP A 117 -5.46 -7.35 7.49
C ASP A 117 -5.26 -7.81 8.95
N PHE A 118 -5.63 -6.98 9.93
CA PHE A 118 -5.40 -7.30 11.34
C PHE A 118 -6.55 -8.14 11.90
N PRO A 119 -6.28 -8.98 12.93
CA PRO A 119 -7.35 -9.60 13.70
C PRO A 119 -8.33 -8.54 14.23
N ALA A 120 -9.63 -8.81 14.15
CA ALA A 120 -10.68 -7.85 14.48
C ALA A 120 -10.55 -7.27 15.90
N ASP A 121 -10.09 -8.07 16.86
CA ASP A 121 -9.88 -7.62 18.24
C ASP A 121 -8.73 -6.62 18.37
N VAL A 122 -7.65 -6.82 17.59
CA VAL A 122 -6.48 -5.95 17.56
C VAL A 122 -6.82 -4.62 16.89
N SER A 123 -7.48 -4.67 15.72
CA SER A 123 -7.91 -3.45 15.02
C SER A 123 -8.94 -2.67 15.85
N ALA A 124 -9.88 -3.34 16.53
CA ALA A 124 -10.82 -2.68 17.44
C ALA A 124 -10.13 -2.06 18.65
N ALA A 125 -9.11 -2.72 19.22
CA ALA A 125 -8.33 -2.17 20.32
C ALA A 125 -7.51 -0.94 19.89
N LEU A 126 -6.84 -1.01 18.73
CA LEU A 126 -6.08 0.11 18.17
C LEU A 126 -6.98 1.31 17.88
N LEU A 127 -8.12 1.09 17.25
CA LEU A 127 -9.09 2.14 16.95
C LEU A 127 -9.73 2.73 18.22
N ARG A 128 -9.79 1.98 19.31
CA ARG A 128 -10.26 2.52 20.60
C ARG A 128 -9.24 3.45 21.25
N VAL A 129 -7.94 3.17 21.06
CA VAL A 129 -6.85 3.97 21.63
C VAL A 129 -6.53 5.20 20.75
N LEU A 130 -6.49 5.01 19.44
CA LEU A 130 -6.08 6.02 18.46
C LEU A 130 -7.27 6.78 17.86
N GLY A 131 -8.47 6.20 17.92
CA GLY A 131 -9.65 6.76 17.27
C GLY A 131 -10.12 8.04 17.95
N LYS A 132 -10.42 9.02 17.10
CA LYS A 132 -10.96 10.32 17.50
C LYS A 132 -12.47 10.37 17.25
N ARG A 133 -13.16 11.32 17.88
CA ARG A 133 -14.58 11.55 17.59
C ARG A 133 -14.72 12.06 16.16
N PRO A 134 -15.82 11.71 15.45
CA PRO A 134 -15.97 12.04 14.03
C PRO A 134 -15.96 13.55 13.75
N ASP A 135 -16.39 14.35 14.73
CA ASP A 135 -16.49 15.81 14.70
C ASP A 135 -15.23 16.54 15.20
N GLU A 136 -14.26 15.81 15.75
CA GLU A 136 -12.99 16.36 16.24
C GLU A 136 -12.04 16.61 15.07
N THR A 137 -11.26 17.68 15.14
CA THR A 137 -10.18 17.96 14.18
C THR A 137 -8.91 17.24 14.62
N VAL A 138 -8.19 16.66 13.67
CA VAL A 138 -6.93 15.93 13.92
C VAL A 138 -5.77 16.75 13.39
N ASP A 139 -4.78 17.03 14.23
CA ASP A 139 -3.56 17.70 13.78
C ASP A 139 -2.60 16.73 13.07
N PHE A 140 -1.57 17.28 12.42
CA PHE A 140 -0.62 16.47 11.66
C PHE A 140 0.13 15.44 12.53
N PHE A 141 0.49 15.78 13.77
CA PHE A 141 1.25 14.89 14.64
C PHE A 141 0.39 13.76 15.20
N GLU A 142 -0.87 14.05 15.53
CA GLU A 142 -1.87 13.05 15.89
C GLU A 142 -2.14 12.11 14.72
N PHE A 143 -2.33 12.66 13.51
CA PHE A 143 -2.48 11.89 12.28
C PHE A 143 -1.29 10.95 12.08
N LEU A 144 -0.07 11.50 12.13
CA LEU A 144 1.16 10.77 11.89
C LEU A 144 1.40 9.71 12.97
N GLY A 145 1.07 10.01 14.23
CA GLY A 145 1.15 9.06 15.34
C GLY A 145 0.25 7.86 15.12
N GLY A 146 -1.00 8.09 14.71
CA GLY A 146 -1.95 7.02 14.38
C GLY A 146 -1.49 6.15 13.22
N VAL A 147 -1.07 6.77 12.11
CA VAL A 147 -0.55 6.05 10.93
C VAL A 147 0.69 5.24 11.29
N ASN A 148 1.65 5.83 12.00
CA ASN A 148 2.86 5.13 12.42
C ASN A 148 2.57 3.95 13.34
N ALA A 149 1.62 4.09 14.26
CA ALA A 149 1.22 3.00 15.12
C ALA A 149 0.67 1.83 14.29
N CYS A 150 -0.28 2.08 13.37
CA CYS A 150 -0.82 1.06 12.49
C CYS A 150 0.27 0.34 11.69
N LEU A 151 1.15 1.08 11.00
CA LEU A 151 2.23 0.49 10.20
C LEU A 151 3.25 -0.29 11.07
N ALA A 152 3.56 0.20 12.28
CA ALA A 152 4.44 -0.52 13.20
C ALA A 152 3.82 -1.84 13.66
N PHE A 153 2.51 -1.88 13.91
CA PHE A 153 1.81 -3.11 14.27
C PHE A 153 1.79 -4.09 13.09
N GLU A 154 1.60 -3.61 11.86
CA GLU A 154 1.67 -4.43 10.64
C GLU A 154 3.04 -5.11 10.51
N GLU A 155 4.13 -4.34 10.67
CA GLU A 155 5.51 -4.85 10.65
C GLU A 155 5.72 -5.96 11.70
N VAL A 156 5.24 -5.73 12.94
CA VAL A 156 5.38 -6.70 14.03
C VAL A 156 4.54 -7.96 13.76
N LEU A 157 3.30 -7.82 13.31
CA LEU A 157 2.43 -8.95 13.00
C LEU A 157 3.03 -9.79 11.87
N SER A 158 3.53 -9.15 10.81
CA SER A 158 4.21 -9.83 9.71
C SER A 158 5.43 -10.63 10.19
N GLU A 159 6.23 -10.10 11.13
CA GLU A 159 7.36 -10.84 11.70
C GLU A 159 6.92 -12.01 12.60
N VAL A 160 5.86 -11.83 13.39
CA VAL A 160 5.30 -12.91 14.22
C VAL A 160 4.78 -14.04 13.34
N GLU A 161 4.06 -13.74 12.27
CA GLU A 161 3.60 -14.72 11.28
C GLU A 161 4.79 -15.43 10.64
N ARG A 162 5.82 -14.69 10.22
CA ARG A 162 7.03 -15.27 9.65
C ARG A 162 7.67 -16.29 10.60
N VAL A 163 7.85 -15.94 11.87
CA VAL A 163 8.44 -16.83 12.90
C VAL A 163 7.54 -18.02 13.21
N PHE A 164 6.23 -17.85 13.19
CA PHE A 164 5.27 -18.93 13.45
C PHE A 164 5.22 -19.94 12.30
N HIS A 165 5.34 -19.46 11.05
CA HIS A 165 5.35 -20.28 9.84
C HIS A 165 6.74 -20.81 9.48
N GLU A 166 7.81 -20.33 10.12
CA GLU A 166 9.14 -20.89 9.98
C GLU A 166 9.13 -22.34 10.50
N PRO A 167 9.40 -23.36 9.65
CA PRO A 167 9.48 -24.73 10.11
C PRO A 167 10.52 -24.78 11.23
N ARG A 168 10.12 -25.20 12.43
CA ARG A 168 11.07 -25.48 13.52
C ARG A 168 12.03 -26.58 13.05
N ALA A 169 13.12 -26.18 12.43
CA ALA A 169 14.27 -27.02 12.13
C ALA A 169 14.91 -27.41 13.48
N GLY A 170 14.32 -28.39 14.14
CA GLY A 170 14.75 -28.81 15.47
C GLY A 170 13.74 -29.63 16.29
N GLY A 171 12.64 -30.12 15.68
CA GLY A 171 11.77 -31.11 16.30
C GLY A 171 12.34 -32.52 16.20
N VAL A 172 13.12 -32.91 17.22
CA VAL A 172 13.64 -34.25 17.52
C VAL A 172 12.63 -35.36 17.20
N GLY A 173 13.06 -36.36 16.40
CA GLY A 173 12.24 -37.54 16.13
C GLY A 173 12.77 -38.54 15.10
N ALA A 174 14.06 -38.90 15.12
CA ALA A 174 14.53 -40.23 14.67
C ALA A 174 15.98 -40.47 15.11
N GLY A 175 16.20 -40.56 16.43
CA GLY A 175 17.31 -41.34 16.95
C GLY A 175 17.02 -42.81 16.66
N ALA A 176 17.35 -43.27 15.46
CA ALA A 176 17.45 -44.67 15.09
C ALA A 176 18.92 -45.05 15.00
N GLU A 177 19.64 -44.89 16.11
CA GLU A 177 20.90 -45.59 16.34
C GLU A 177 20.86 -46.19 17.75
N ALA A 178 20.42 -47.44 17.82
CA ALA A 178 20.79 -48.35 18.90
C ALA A 178 21.33 -49.64 18.25
N GLY A 179 22.65 -49.74 18.22
CA GLY A 179 23.35 -51.02 18.35
C GLY A 179 23.68 -51.77 17.06
N ALA A 180 24.84 -51.43 16.47
CA ALA A 180 25.68 -52.43 15.81
C ALA A 180 26.45 -53.27 16.86
N SER A 181 26.72 -54.53 16.51
CA SER A 181 27.64 -55.55 17.10
C SER A 181 26.95 -56.70 17.86
N ALA A 182 27.39 -57.96 17.84
CA ALA A 182 28.25 -58.80 16.99
C ALA A 182 28.14 -60.25 17.55
N GLY A 183 28.35 -61.29 16.72
CA GLY A 183 28.57 -62.68 17.16
C GLY A 183 27.86 -63.70 16.24
N ALA A 184 28.54 -64.31 15.26
CA ALA A 184 29.48 -65.45 15.36
C ALA A 184 28.81 -66.82 15.58
N SER A 185 28.42 -67.49 14.48
CA SER A 185 28.79 -68.87 14.09
C SER A 185 28.08 -69.27 12.81
#